data_AF-A0A2V4XIY1-F1
#
_entry.id   AF-A0A2V4XIY1-F1
#
_cell.length_a   1.000
_cell.length_b   1.000
_cell.length_c   1.000
_cell.angle_alpha   90.00
_cell.angle_beta   90.00
_cell.angle_gamma   90.00
#
_symmetry.space_group_name_H-M   'P 1'
#
loop_
_entity.id
_entity.type
_entity.pdbx_description
1 polymer ?
#
loop_
_entity_poly.entity_id
_entity_poly.type
_entity_poly.pdbx_seq_one_letter_code
_entity_poly.pdbx_strand_id
1 'polypeptide(L)'
;MSNENKDLGDDLNDILDDAKEGARKTGDKISQKTNEFSNDAKEFGRDAKEKASEFKNDAKEVLSDGKNVAIIAHITIFGWIIALIMNSSNKSEFGSFYIRQMLGLGLIGLLVGWIPIIGFIVAIVLIVAWIMSLVSALGGEMKPTFILGDKFQEWFKGL
;
A
#
# COMPACT_ATOMS: atom_id res chain seq x y z
N MET A 1 -81.86 19.53 -20.99
CA MET A 1 -80.93 19.05 -19.94
C MET A 1 -79.69 18.36 -20.52
N SER A 2 -79.16 18.80 -21.68
CA SER A 2 -78.04 18.12 -22.38
C SER A 2 -76.74 18.93 -22.45
N ASN A 3 -76.73 20.21 -22.05
CA ASN A 3 -75.54 21.06 -22.09
C ASN A 3 -74.71 21.05 -20.79
N GLU A 4 -75.31 20.81 -19.62
CA GLU A 4 -74.56 20.71 -18.34
C GLU A 4 -73.67 19.45 -18.24
N ASN A 5 -74.11 18.31 -18.79
CA ASN A 5 -73.32 17.07 -18.74
C ASN A 5 -72.10 17.08 -19.68
N LYS A 6 -72.03 18.03 -20.63
CA LYS A 6 -70.93 18.13 -21.58
C LYS A 6 -69.77 18.96 -21.02
N ASP A 7 -70.10 20.00 -20.27
CA ASP A 7 -69.15 20.91 -19.58
C ASP A 7 -68.40 20.19 -18.45
N LEU A 8 -69.13 19.38 -17.66
CA LEU A 8 -68.55 18.56 -16.59
C LEU A 8 -67.57 17.50 -17.10
N GLY A 9 -67.76 16.98 -18.31
CA GLY A 9 -66.90 15.95 -18.90
C GLY A 9 -65.56 16.50 -19.38
N ASP A 10 -65.54 17.69 -19.97
CA ASP A 10 -64.31 18.36 -20.41
C ASP A 10 -63.47 18.83 -19.21
N ASP A 11 -64.08 19.41 -18.17
CA ASP A 11 -63.39 19.76 -16.92
C ASP A 11 -62.77 18.53 -16.22
N LEU A 12 -63.47 17.40 -16.26
CA LEU A 12 -62.96 16.13 -15.72
C LEU A 12 -61.74 15.62 -16.50
N ASN A 13 -61.73 15.79 -17.82
CA ASN A 13 -60.62 15.36 -18.66
C ASN A 13 -59.39 16.27 -18.49
N ASP A 14 -59.58 17.59 -18.36
CA ASP A 14 -58.49 18.54 -18.11
C ASP A 14 -57.81 18.29 -16.76
N ILE A 15 -58.58 18.06 -15.69
CA ILE A 15 -58.03 17.70 -14.37
C ILE A 15 -57.26 16.37 -14.42
N LEU A 16 -57.75 15.41 -15.21
CA LEU A 16 -57.10 14.12 -15.37
C LEU A 16 -55.77 14.23 -16.14
N ASP A 17 -55.72 15.07 -17.17
CA ASP A 17 -54.51 15.32 -17.94
C ASP A 17 -53.48 16.13 -17.15
N ASP A 18 -53.91 17.13 -16.36
CA ASP A 18 -53.04 17.86 -15.42
C ASP A 18 -52.45 16.92 -14.36
N ALA A 19 -53.26 16.01 -13.81
CA ALA A 19 -52.81 15.01 -12.85
C ALA A 19 -51.77 14.05 -13.47
N LYS A 20 -51.98 13.66 -14.73
CA LYS A 20 -51.09 12.80 -15.50
C LYS A 20 -49.78 13.50 -15.87
N GLU A 21 -49.82 14.79 -16.18
CA GLU A 21 -48.64 15.60 -16.46
C GLU A 21 -47.81 15.85 -15.18
N GLY A 22 -48.47 16.16 -14.06
CA GLY A 22 -47.83 16.26 -12.76
C GLY A 22 -47.14 14.96 -12.31
N ALA A 23 -47.79 13.81 -12.56
CA ALA A 23 -47.21 12.50 -12.31
C ALA A 23 -45.99 12.21 -13.20
N ARG A 24 -46.05 12.55 -14.50
CA ARG A 24 -44.92 12.42 -15.44
C ARG A 24 -43.73 13.27 -15.03
N LYS A 25 -43.95 14.55 -14.76
CA LYS A 25 -42.89 15.50 -14.36
C LYS A 25 -42.21 15.07 -13.06
N THR A 26 -42.98 14.49 -12.13
CA THR A 26 -42.44 13.93 -10.89
C THR A 26 -41.63 12.67 -11.15
N GLY A 27 -42.12 11.77 -12.00
CA GLY A 27 -41.40 10.58 -12.45
C GLY A 27 -40.07 10.91 -13.13
N ASP A 28 -40.07 11.90 -14.03
CA ASP A 28 -38.87 12.35 -14.75
C ASP A 28 -37.82 12.92 -13.79
N LYS A 29 -38.24 13.71 -12.80
CA LYS A 29 -37.34 14.30 -11.79
C LYS A 29 -36.71 13.24 -10.88
N ILE A 30 -37.49 12.22 -10.50
CA ILE A 30 -37.00 11.08 -9.71
C ILE A 30 -36.01 10.26 -10.55
N SER A 31 -36.33 10.00 -11.82
CA SER A 31 -35.44 9.28 -12.73
C SER A 31 -34.13 10.03 -12.93
N GLN A 32 -34.18 11.35 -13.13
CA GLN A 32 -33.00 12.19 -13.26
C GLN A 32 -32.11 12.14 -12.00
N LYS A 33 -32.69 12.31 -10.80
CA LYS A 33 -31.93 12.20 -9.54
C LYS A 33 -31.35 10.80 -9.32
N THR A 34 -32.06 9.76 -9.74
CA THR A 34 -31.58 8.37 -9.64
C THR A 34 -30.41 8.14 -10.60
N ASN A 35 -30.48 8.67 -11.81
CA ASN A 35 -29.40 8.58 -12.79
C ASN A 35 -28.16 9.40 -12.37
N GLU A 36 -28.37 10.60 -11.84
CA GLU A 36 -27.32 11.44 -11.26
C GLU A 36 -26.60 10.71 -10.11
N PHE A 37 -27.37 10.19 -9.14
CA PHE A 37 -26.81 9.40 -8.05
C PHE A 37 -26.05 8.14 -8.52
N SER A 38 -26.57 7.43 -9.53
CA SER A 38 -25.89 6.27 -10.10
C SER A 38 -24.58 6.65 -10.77
N ASN A 39 -24.54 7.79 -11.45
CA ASN A 39 -23.34 8.29 -12.10
C ASN A 39 -22.30 8.74 -11.07
N ASP A 40 -22.70 9.50 -10.05
CA ASP A 40 -21.81 9.93 -8.96
C ASP A 40 -21.21 8.72 -8.22
N ALA A 41 -22.01 7.68 -7.97
CA ALA A 41 -21.52 6.45 -7.35
C ALA A 41 -20.52 5.70 -8.24
N LYS A 42 -20.73 5.69 -9.56
CA LYS A 42 -19.79 5.08 -10.52
C LYS A 42 -18.50 5.90 -10.63
N GLU A 43 -18.60 7.22 -10.63
CA GLU A 43 -17.45 8.12 -10.66
C GLU A 43 -16.61 7.94 -9.40
N PHE A 44 -17.22 8.01 -8.22
CA PHE A 44 -16.54 7.73 -6.95
C PHE A 44 -15.86 6.34 -6.94
N GLY A 45 -16.54 5.31 -7.45
CA GLY A 45 -15.97 3.97 -7.57
C GLY A 45 -14.77 3.89 -8.53
N ARG A 46 -14.80 4.66 -9.63
CA ARG A 46 -13.66 4.77 -10.56
C ARG A 46 -12.50 5.51 -9.90
N ASP A 47 -12.74 6.65 -9.27
CA ASP A 47 -11.71 7.44 -8.59
C ASP A 47 -11.03 6.66 -7.47
N ALA A 48 -11.82 5.94 -6.67
CA ALA A 48 -11.30 5.08 -5.62
C ALA A 48 -10.43 3.95 -6.20
N LYS A 49 -10.85 3.34 -7.30
CA LYS A 49 -10.08 2.29 -7.99
C LYS A 49 -8.79 2.85 -8.60
N GLU A 50 -8.85 4.04 -9.18
CA GLU A 50 -7.72 4.73 -9.78
C GLU A 50 -6.65 5.03 -8.71
N LYS A 51 -7.03 5.69 -7.61
CA LYS A 51 -6.13 5.96 -6.48
C LYS A 51 -5.55 4.69 -5.85
N ALA A 52 -6.36 3.63 -5.72
CA ALA A 52 -5.87 2.35 -5.23
C ALA A 52 -4.84 1.71 -6.18
N SER A 53 -5.03 1.86 -7.49
CA SER A 53 -4.09 1.36 -8.50
C SER A 53 -2.81 2.18 -8.56
N GLU A 54 -2.90 3.50 -8.42
CA GLU A 54 -1.77 4.42 -8.30
C GLU A 54 -0.93 4.08 -7.07
N PHE A 55 -1.55 4.00 -5.89
CA PHE A 55 -0.88 3.57 -4.65
C PHE A 55 -0.21 2.19 -4.78
N LYS A 56 -0.87 1.23 -5.45
CA LYS A 56 -0.28 -0.10 -5.68
C LYS A 56 0.96 -0.02 -6.58
N ASN A 57 0.93 0.82 -7.61
CA ASN A 57 2.06 1.00 -8.52
C ASN A 57 3.22 1.71 -7.82
N ASP A 58 2.95 2.79 -7.08
CA ASP A 58 3.95 3.50 -6.29
C ASP A 58 4.58 2.58 -5.24
N ALA A 59 3.74 1.81 -4.53
CA ALA A 59 4.22 0.81 -3.59
C ALA A 59 5.08 -0.24 -4.31
N LYS A 60 4.68 -0.72 -5.50
CA LYS A 60 5.48 -1.68 -6.26
C LYS A 60 6.83 -1.09 -6.66
N GLU A 61 6.87 0.16 -7.10
CA GLU A 61 8.11 0.85 -7.46
C GLU A 61 9.05 0.95 -6.25
N VAL A 62 8.56 1.49 -5.13
CA VAL A 62 9.30 1.59 -3.86
C VAL A 62 9.78 0.21 -3.40
N LEU A 63 8.94 -0.81 -3.45
CA LEU A 63 9.30 -2.16 -3.00
C LEU A 63 10.21 -2.91 -3.97
N SER A 64 10.28 -2.50 -5.24
CA SER A 64 11.16 -3.09 -6.25
C SER A 64 12.57 -2.50 -6.26
N ASP A 65 12.77 -1.34 -5.62
CA ASP A 65 14.07 -0.69 -5.49
C ASP A 65 14.94 -1.43 -4.46
N GLY A 66 16.09 -1.92 -4.91
CA GLY A 66 17.07 -2.59 -4.06
C GLY A 66 17.53 -1.73 -2.88
N LYS A 67 17.56 -0.40 -3.02
CA LYS A 67 17.88 0.52 -1.93
C LYS A 67 16.82 0.48 -0.83
N ASN A 68 15.55 0.45 -1.20
CA ASN A 68 14.46 0.35 -0.24
C ASN A 68 14.43 -1.02 0.42
N VAL A 69 14.66 -2.10 -0.33
CA VAL A 69 14.86 -3.46 0.23
C VAL A 69 15.95 -3.43 1.31
N ALA A 70 17.10 -2.82 1.02
CA ALA A 70 18.20 -2.70 1.96
C ALA A 70 17.81 -1.90 3.22
N ILE A 71 17.12 -0.75 3.08
CA ILE A 71 16.67 0.05 4.22
C ILE A 71 15.68 -0.74 5.08
N ILE A 72 14.68 -1.38 4.45
CA ILE A 72 13.66 -2.19 5.12
C ILE A 72 14.30 -3.33 5.91
N ALA A 73 15.38 -3.94 5.40
CA ALA A 73 16.12 -4.99 6.08
C ALA A 73 16.74 -4.56 7.42
N HIS A 74 16.94 -3.25 7.65
CA HIS A 74 17.52 -2.74 8.90
C HIS A 74 16.49 -2.41 9.98
N ILE A 75 15.21 -2.23 9.63
CA ILE A 75 14.21 -1.61 10.53
C ILE A 75 13.88 -2.50 11.73
N THR A 76 13.46 -3.73 11.47
CA THR A 76 13.12 -4.72 12.51
C THR A 76 13.38 -6.13 11.99
N ILE A 77 13.30 -7.13 12.85
CA ILE A 77 13.33 -8.55 12.45
C ILE A 77 12.22 -8.84 11.42
N PHE A 78 11.03 -8.26 11.60
CA PHE A 78 9.95 -8.37 10.63
C PHE A 78 10.27 -7.64 9.32
N GLY A 79 10.88 -6.45 9.39
CA GLY A 79 11.40 -5.74 8.22
C GLY A 79 12.41 -6.56 7.44
N TRP A 80 13.32 -7.26 8.13
CA TRP A 80 14.26 -8.18 7.49
C TRP A 80 13.57 -9.34 6.76
N ILE A 81 12.55 -9.96 7.35
CA ILE A 81 11.74 -11.01 6.68
C ILE A 81 11.06 -10.45 5.44
N ILE A 82 10.45 -9.26 5.55
CA ILE A 82 9.77 -8.60 4.43
C ILE A 82 10.78 -8.30 3.30
N ALA A 83 11.94 -7.74 3.62
CA ALA A 83 13.01 -7.47 2.67
C ALA A 83 13.48 -8.77 1.97
N LEU A 84 13.58 -9.88 2.70
CA LEU A 84 13.93 -11.17 2.12
C LEU A 84 12.90 -11.64 1.08
N ILE A 85 11.60 -11.50 1.37
CA ILE A 85 10.52 -11.85 0.45
C ILE A 85 10.52 -10.91 -0.78
N MET A 86 10.69 -9.61 -0.56
CA MET A 86 10.76 -8.60 -1.63
C MET A 86 11.91 -8.89 -2.59
N ASN A 87 13.11 -9.12 -2.03
CA ASN A 87 14.30 -9.42 -2.82
C ASN A 87 14.23 -10.79 -3.48
N SER A 88 13.47 -11.75 -2.94
CA SER A 88 13.27 -13.04 -3.61
C SER A 88 12.44 -12.91 -4.89
N SER A 89 11.53 -11.94 -4.94
CA SER A 89 10.69 -11.68 -6.11
C SER A 89 11.39 -10.80 -7.17
N ASN A 90 12.15 -9.79 -6.72
CA ASN A 90 12.97 -8.94 -7.57
C ASN A 90 14.39 -8.85 -6.99
N LYS A 91 15.25 -9.81 -7.34
CA LYS A 91 16.61 -9.88 -6.78
C LYS A 91 17.43 -8.67 -7.21
N SER A 92 17.91 -7.94 -6.22
CA SER A 92 18.90 -6.88 -6.39
C SER A 92 20.18 -7.27 -5.65
N GLU A 93 21.34 -6.98 -6.23
CA GLU A 93 22.62 -7.24 -5.57
C GLU A 93 22.74 -6.43 -4.27
N PHE A 94 22.27 -5.17 -4.30
CA PHE A 94 22.24 -4.27 -3.15
C PHE A 94 21.34 -4.78 -2.01
N GLY A 95 20.12 -5.21 -2.35
CA GLY A 95 19.19 -5.79 -1.38
C GLY A 95 19.73 -7.08 -0.78
N SER A 96 20.20 -8.02 -1.62
CA SER A 96 20.84 -9.26 -1.18
C SER A 96 22.03 -8.99 -0.25
N PHE A 97 22.87 -8.01 -0.56
CA PHE A 97 24.03 -7.65 0.27
C PHE A 97 23.60 -7.29 1.70
N TYR A 98 22.63 -6.38 1.85
CA TYR A 98 22.18 -5.92 3.17
C TYR A 98 21.30 -6.93 3.90
N ILE A 99 20.54 -7.77 3.19
CA ILE A 99 19.82 -8.90 3.78
C ILE A 99 20.81 -9.87 4.44
N ARG A 100 21.89 -10.23 3.74
CA ARG A 100 22.95 -11.12 4.27
C ARG A 100 23.67 -10.50 5.45
N GLN A 101 24.00 -9.21 5.35
CA GLN A 101 24.68 -8.48 6.42
C GLN A 101 23.83 -8.40 7.70
N MET A 102 22.55 -8.04 7.56
CA MET A 102 21.62 -7.94 8.68
C MET A 102 21.33 -9.29 9.32
N LEU A 103 21.24 -10.36 8.52
CA LEU A 103 21.14 -11.72 9.05
C LEU A 103 22.36 -12.07 9.92
N GLY A 104 23.56 -11.79 9.42
CA GLY A 104 24.79 -12.05 10.17
C GLY A 104 24.85 -11.33 11.51
N LEU A 105 24.56 -10.02 11.51
CA LEU A 105 24.51 -9.21 12.74
C LEU A 105 23.44 -9.75 13.71
N GLY A 106 22.24 -10.08 13.20
CA GLY A 106 21.15 -10.62 14.00
C GLY A 106 21.47 -11.96 14.65
N LEU A 107 22.14 -12.87 13.92
CA LEU A 107 22.54 -14.18 14.44
C LEU A 107 23.62 -14.07 15.52
N ILE A 108 24.59 -13.17 15.38
CA ILE A 108 25.58 -12.93 16.45
C ILE A 108 24.89 -12.37 17.69
N GLY A 109 23.99 -11.39 17.50
CA GLY A 109 23.22 -10.81 18.59
C GLY A 109 22.40 -11.86 19.33
N LEU A 110 21.77 -12.77 18.59
CA LEU A 110 21.05 -13.89 19.17
C LEU A 110 22.01 -14.80 19.96
N LEU A 111 23.12 -15.26 19.35
CA LEU A 111 24.05 -16.24 19.93
C LEU A 111 24.80 -15.76 21.19
N VAL A 112 25.07 -14.46 21.30
CA VAL A 112 25.90 -13.92 22.39
C VAL A 112 25.08 -13.08 23.37
N GLY A 113 23.89 -12.62 22.97
CA GLY A 113 23.06 -11.68 23.73
C GLY A 113 22.57 -12.19 25.09
N TRP A 114 22.50 -13.50 25.31
CA TRP A 114 22.11 -14.08 26.60
C TRP A 114 23.23 -14.12 27.65
N ILE A 115 24.48 -13.82 27.27
CA ILE A 115 25.60 -13.76 28.21
C ILE A 115 25.63 -12.34 28.82
N PRO A 116 25.47 -12.14 30.13
CA PRO A 116 25.21 -10.80 30.69
C PRO A 116 26.28 -9.74 30.34
N ILE A 117 27.54 -9.99 30.68
CA ILE A 117 28.63 -9.01 30.51
C ILE A 117 29.13 -9.01 29.05
N ILE A 118 29.36 -10.19 28.48
CA ILE A 118 29.89 -10.33 27.11
C ILE A 118 28.84 -9.88 26.09
N GLY A 119 27.59 -10.31 26.27
CA GLY A 119 26.46 -9.93 25.42
C GLY A 119 26.20 -8.43 25.44
N PHE A 120 26.35 -7.76 26.59
CA PHE A 120 26.23 -6.30 26.65
C PHE A 120 27.34 -5.60 25.83
N ILE A 121 28.59 -6.02 25.97
CA ILE A 121 29.72 -5.46 25.20
C ILE A 121 29.50 -5.71 23.70
N VAL A 122 29.13 -6.93 23.32
CA VAL A 122 28.86 -7.29 21.92
C VAL A 122 27.64 -6.55 21.39
N ALA A 123 26.60 -6.32 22.18
CA ALA A 123 25.43 -5.55 21.77
C ALA A 123 25.81 -4.12 21.38
N ILE A 124 26.70 -3.46 22.12
CA ILE A 124 27.22 -2.12 21.75
C ILE A 124 27.94 -2.19 20.39
N VAL A 125 28.81 -3.17 20.21
CA VAL A 125 29.55 -3.38 18.94
C VAL A 125 28.58 -3.63 17.78
N LEU A 126 27.54 -4.45 17.99
CA LEU A 126 26.52 -4.76 16.99
C LEU A 126 25.64 -3.54 16.66
N ILE A 127 25.31 -2.70 17.64
CA ILE A 127 24.58 -1.45 17.40
C ILE A 127 25.43 -0.51 16.54
N VAL A 128 26.72 -0.35 16.84
CA VAL A 128 27.63 0.47 16.01
C VAL A 128 27.73 -0.10 14.60
N ALA A 129 27.89 -1.41 14.47
CA ALA A 129 27.92 -2.10 13.18
C ALA A 129 26.60 -1.88 12.39
N TRP A 130 25.46 -1.99 13.07
CA TRP A 130 24.14 -1.77 12.49
C TRP A 130 23.96 -0.33 11.99
N ILE A 131 24.37 0.68 12.78
CA ILE A 131 24.31 2.09 12.37
C ILE A 131 25.19 2.32 11.13
N MET A 132 26.43 1.84 11.14
CA MET A 132 27.36 1.99 10.01
C MET A 132 26.83 1.30 8.73
N SER A 133 26.22 0.13 8.89
CA SER A 133 25.54 -0.60 7.82
C SER A 133 24.39 0.22 7.24
N LEU A 134 23.52 0.77 8.10
CA LEU A 134 22.38 1.59 7.69
C LEU A 134 22.81 2.88 6.98
N VAL A 135 23.83 3.59 7.48
CA VAL A 135 24.37 4.80 6.83
C VAL A 135 24.89 4.48 5.43
N SER A 136 25.58 3.36 5.27
CA SER A 136 26.07 2.90 3.96
C SER A 136 24.91 2.53 3.01
N ALA A 137 23.85 1.90 3.53
CA ALA A 137 22.65 1.57 2.78
C ALA A 137 21.92 2.83 2.28
N LEU A 138 21.81 3.85 3.15
CA LEU A 138 21.25 5.16 2.79
C LEU A 138 22.10 5.88 1.74
N GLY A 139 23.43 5.73 1.82
CA GLY A 139 24.39 6.25 0.85
C GLY A 139 24.42 5.50 -0.49
N GLY A 140 23.78 4.34 -0.60
CA GLY A 140 23.80 3.53 -1.82
C GLY A 140 25.11 2.77 -2.06
N GLU A 141 25.93 2.58 -1.03
CA GLU A 141 27.23 1.91 -1.13
C GLU A 141 27.20 0.54 -0.44
N MET A 142 27.65 -0.53 -1.11
CA MET A 142 27.75 -1.85 -0.48
C MET A 142 29.01 -1.95 0.38
N LYS A 143 28.92 -1.49 1.64
CA LYS A 143 30.03 -1.56 2.59
C LYS A 143 29.83 -2.67 3.63
N PRO A 144 30.74 -3.66 3.69
CA PRO A 144 30.67 -4.70 4.70
C PRO A 144 30.93 -4.09 6.08
N THR A 145 30.22 -4.58 7.09
CA THR A 145 30.48 -4.20 8.47
C THR A 145 31.86 -4.71 8.91
N PHE A 146 32.49 -3.96 9.81
CA PHE A 146 33.82 -4.30 10.31
C PHE A 146 33.86 -5.71 10.93
N ILE A 147 35.04 -6.34 10.89
CA ILE A 147 35.36 -7.70 11.41
C ILE A 147 34.71 -8.85 10.62
N LEU A 148 33.38 -8.84 10.43
CA LEU A 148 32.65 -10.03 9.93
C LEU A 148 31.79 -9.79 8.69
N GLY A 149 31.71 -8.57 8.17
CA GLY A 149 30.87 -8.25 7.01
C GLY A 149 31.15 -9.16 5.80
N ASP A 150 32.43 -9.34 5.43
CA ASP A 150 32.81 -10.22 4.32
C ASP A 150 32.42 -11.69 4.58
N LYS A 151 32.49 -12.12 5.85
CA LYS A 151 32.06 -13.47 6.25
C LYS A 151 30.57 -13.65 6.16
N PHE A 152 29.76 -12.64 6.47
CA PHE A 152 28.31 -12.71 6.25
C PHE A 152 28.00 -12.84 4.77
N GLN A 153 28.69 -12.07 3.92
CA GLN A 153 28.50 -12.17 2.47
C GLN A 153 28.84 -13.57 1.96
N GLU A 154 29.85 -14.23 2.53
CA GLU A 154 30.29 -15.59 2.22
C GLU A 154 29.35 -16.69 2.74
N TRP A 155 28.99 -16.65 4.03
CA TRP A 155 28.14 -17.65 4.66
C TRP A 155 26.72 -17.65 4.10
N PHE A 156 26.23 -16.48 3.69
CA PHE A 156 24.85 -16.31 3.26
C PHE A 156 24.73 -16.06 1.75
N LYS A 157 25.73 -16.41 0.92
CA LYS A 157 25.72 -16.22 -0.56
C LYS A 157 24.46 -16.76 -1.27
N GLY A 158 23.74 -17.70 -0.67
CA GLY A 158 22.52 -18.27 -1.25
C GLY A 158 21.27 -17.39 -1.14
N LEU A 159 21.30 -16.32 -0.34
CA LEU A 159 20.18 -15.37 -0.15
C LEU A 159 20.27 -14.21 -1.17
#